data_AF-A0A520H5A6-F1
#
_entry.id   AF-A0A520H5A6-F1
#
_cell.length_a   1.000
_cell.length_b   1.000
_cell.length_c   1.000
_cell.angle_alpha   90.00
_cell.angle_beta   90.00
_cell.angle_gamma   90.00
#
_symmetry.space_group_name_H-M   'P 1'
#
loop_
_entity.id
_entity.type
_entity.pdbx_description
1 polymer ?
#
loop_
_entity_poly.entity_id
_entity_poly.type
_entity_poly.pdbx_seq_one_letter_code
_entity_poly.pdbx_strand_id
1 'polypeptide(L)'
;MPTIHLTTFIQAPAERVFDLSRSIDLHKKSMTKHKEEAVAGTRFGLIEKDETVTWKAKHLFKTRMLRTKITAMKKAEMFIDEQVEG
;
A
#
# COMPACT_ATOMS: atom_id res chain seq x y z
N MET A 1 15.13 13.53 9.92
CA MET A 1 13.69 13.21 10.02
C MET A 1 13.51 12.18 11.11
N PRO A 2 12.41 12.21 11.87
CA PRO A 2 12.11 11.16 12.84
C PRO A 2 11.84 9.83 12.12
N THR A 3 12.26 8.71 12.70
CA THR A 3 12.08 7.36 12.15
C THR A 3 11.25 6.53 13.12
N ILE A 4 10.25 5.84 12.60
CA ILE A 4 9.46 4.84 13.34
C ILE A 4 9.80 3.48 12.74
N HIS A 5 10.18 2.52 13.59
CA HIS A 5 10.46 1.14 13.20
C HIS A 5 9.51 0.20 13.94
N LEU A 6 8.81 -0.66 13.21
CA LEU A 6 7.88 -1.64 13.74
C LEU A 6 8.28 -3.04 13.28
N THR A 7 8.23 -4.00 14.19
CA THR A 7 8.46 -5.43 13.90
C THR A 7 7.22 -6.21 14.28
N THR A 8 6.74 -7.07 13.39
CA THR A 8 5.56 -7.92 13.63
C THR A 8 5.87 -9.34 13.18
N PHE A 9 5.61 -10.31 14.07
CA PHE A 9 5.77 -11.74 13.76
C PHE A 9 4.48 -12.30 13.17
N ILE A 10 4.58 -12.97 12.03
CA ILE A 10 3.43 -13.52 11.31
C ILE A 10 3.68 -15.00 11.06
N GLN A 11 2.76 -15.86 11.50
CA GLN A 11 2.85 -17.31 11.30
C GLN A 11 2.32 -17.70 9.91
N ALA A 12 3.05 -17.31 8.86
CA ALA A 12 2.73 -17.64 7.48
C ALA A 12 3.99 -17.67 6.60
N PRO A 13 3.96 -18.34 5.43
CA PRO A 13 5.07 -18.28 4.46
C PRO A 13 5.35 -16.85 4.01
N ALA A 14 6.64 -16.51 3.84
CA ALA A 14 7.09 -15.17 3.47
C ALA A 14 6.47 -14.68 2.16
N GLU A 15 6.38 -15.54 1.14
CA GLU A 15 5.76 -15.23 -0.15
C GLU A 15 4.30 -14.78 0.00
N ARG A 16 3.52 -15.47 0.84
CA ARG A 16 2.13 -15.12 1.09
C ARG A 16 2.02 -13.76 1.78
N VAL A 17 2.86 -13.51 2.79
CA VAL A 17 2.87 -12.22 3.49
C VAL A 17 3.24 -11.12 2.51
N PHE A 18 4.28 -11.32 1.71
CA PHE A 18 4.73 -10.36 0.70
C PHE A 18 3.64 -10.02 -0.31
N ASP A 19 2.98 -11.02 -0.90
CA ASP A 19 1.91 -10.80 -1.88
C ASP A 19 0.69 -10.11 -1.25
N LEU A 20 0.31 -10.46 -0.03
CA LEU A 20 -0.80 -9.81 0.66
C LEU A 20 -0.45 -8.36 1.07
N SER A 21 0.79 -8.08 1.47
CA SER A 21 1.24 -6.72 1.81
C SER A 21 1.18 -5.75 0.62
N ARG A 22 1.31 -6.25 -0.61
CA ARG A 22 1.22 -5.45 -1.85
C ARG A 22 -0.12 -5.59 -2.59
N SER A 23 -1.11 -6.25 -1.98
CA SER A 23 -2.42 -6.43 -2.60
C SER A 23 -3.29 -5.19 -2.42
N ILE A 24 -3.67 -4.55 -3.52
CA ILE A 24 -4.60 -3.42 -3.53
C ILE A 24 -5.98 -3.84 -3.04
N ASP A 25 -6.42 -5.04 -3.41
CA ASP A 25 -7.71 -5.59 -2.97
C ASP A 25 -7.75 -5.84 -1.47
N LEU A 26 -6.67 -6.38 -0.89
CA LEU A 26 -6.59 -6.57 0.56
C LEU A 26 -6.53 -5.23 1.29
N HIS A 27 -5.74 -4.27 0.78
CA HIS A 27 -5.63 -2.94 1.37
C HIS A 27 -6.99 -2.24 1.46
N LYS A 28 -7.79 -2.27 0.37
CA LYS A 28 -9.15 -1.74 0.40
C LYS A 28 -10.03 -2.41 1.45
N LYS A 29 -9.91 -3.73 1.61
CA LYS A 29 -10.66 -4.50 2.62
C LYS A 29 -10.25 -4.11 4.04
N SER A 30 -8.95 -3.98 4.31
CA SER A 30 -8.45 -3.59 5.64
C SER A 30 -8.82 -2.15 6.00
N MET A 31 -8.96 -1.27 5.00
CA MET A 31 -9.28 0.16 5.17
C MET A 31 -10.76 0.52 4.96
N THR A 32 -11.67 -0.47 5.02
CA THR A 32 -13.12 -0.27 4.80
C THR A 32 -13.72 0.86 5.65
N LYS A 33 -13.24 1.04 6.90
CA LYS A 33 -13.70 2.13 7.80
C LYS A 33 -13.38 3.53 7.28
N HIS A 34 -12.29 3.67 6.52
CA HIS A 34 -11.81 4.96 5.98
C HIS A 34 -12.34 5.25 4.57
N LYS A 35 -13.15 4.32 4.01
CA LYS A 35 -13.71 4.39 2.66
C LYS A 35 -12.64 4.68 1.61
N GLU A 36 -11.49 4.03 1.77
CA GLU A 36 -10.37 4.18 0.84
C GLU A 36 -10.67 3.55 -0.51
N GLU A 37 -10.39 4.31 -1.56
CA GLU A 37 -10.61 3.91 -2.94
C GLU A 37 -9.34 4.14 -3.76
N ALA A 38 -8.88 3.12 -4.46
CA ALA A 38 -7.86 3.27 -5.50
C ALA A 38 -8.52 3.87 -6.76
N VAL A 39 -8.16 5.12 -7.10
CA VAL A 39 -8.81 5.90 -8.16
C VAL A 39 -7.97 6.03 -9.44
N ALA A 40 -6.65 5.83 -9.38
CA ALA A 40 -5.77 5.85 -10.55
C ALA A 40 -4.54 4.94 -10.36
N GLY A 41 -3.87 4.57 -11.44
CA GLY A 41 -2.75 3.62 -11.44
C GLY A 41 -3.21 2.16 -11.33
N THR A 42 -2.46 1.33 -10.61
CA THR A 42 -2.82 -0.05 -10.29
C THR A 42 -3.92 -0.06 -9.23
N ARG A 43 -5.15 -0.41 -9.63
CA ARG A 43 -6.36 -0.30 -8.79
C ARG A 43 -6.87 -1.62 -8.22
N PHE A 44 -6.30 -2.74 -8.65
CA PHE A 44 -6.70 -4.09 -8.31
C PHE A 44 -5.48 -5.01 -8.38
N GLY A 45 -5.58 -6.18 -7.75
CA GLY A 45 -4.52 -7.18 -7.78
C GLY A 45 -3.30 -6.77 -6.98
N LEU A 46 -2.14 -7.23 -7.44
CA LEU A 46 -0.86 -7.03 -6.78
C LEU A 46 -0.12 -5.91 -7.50
N ILE A 47 0.30 -4.89 -6.76
CA ILE A 47 1.14 -3.82 -7.33
C ILE A 47 2.57 -4.32 -7.52
N GLU A 48 3.19 -3.96 -8.64
CA GLU A 48 4.54 -4.35 -9.02
C GLU A 48 5.52 -3.15 -8.97
N LYS A 49 6.81 -3.44 -9.14
CA LYS A 49 7.86 -2.40 -9.20
C LYS A 49 7.56 -1.38 -10.30
N ASP A 50 7.85 -0.11 -10.01
CA ASP A 50 7.64 1.05 -10.87
C ASP A 50 6.18 1.45 -11.14
N GLU A 51 5.22 0.67 -10.64
CA GLU A 51 3.80 1.04 -10.68
C GLU A 51 3.45 2.06 -9.61
N THR A 52 2.30 2.72 -9.83
CA THR A 52 1.75 3.71 -8.92
C THR A 52 0.32 3.37 -8.55
N VAL A 53 -0.14 3.84 -7.40
CA VAL A 53 -1.54 3.83 -7.02
C VAL A 53 -1.90 5.20 -6.44
N THR A 54 -3.06 5.73 -6.83
CA THR A 54 -3.63 6.93 -6.21
C THR A 54 -4.80 6.53 -5.34
N TRP A 55 -4.68 6.78 -4.05
CA TRP A 55 -5.71 6.55 -3.04
C TRP A 55 -6.53 7.81 -2.82
N LYS A 56 -7.84 7.63 -2.73
CA LYS A 56 -8.80 8.64 -2.29
C LYS A 56 -9.38 8.17 -0.96
N ALA A 57 -9.20 8.97 0.08
CA ALA A 57 -9.59 8.60 1.44
C ALA A 57 -10.27 9.78 2.15
N LYS A 58 -11.19 9.49 3.08
CA LYS A 58 -11.81 10.52 3.92
C LYS A 58 -11.20 10.49 5.32
N HIS A 59 -10.31 11.44 5.60
CA HIS A 59 -9.73 11.64 6.92
C HIS A 59 -10.12 13.02 7.46
N LEU A 60 -10.46 13.09 8.75
CA LEU A 60 -10.76 14.36 9.44
C LEU A 60 -11.77 15.22 8.67
N PHE A 61 -12.86 14.59 8.20
CA PHE A 61 -13.95 15.21 7.42
C PHE A 61 -13.58 15.75 6.02
N LYS A 62 -12.32 15.69 5.59
CA LYS A 62 -11.87 16.10 4.24
C LYS A 62 -11.52 14.90 3.37
N THR A 63 -11.81 15.00 2.08
CA THR A 63 -11.32 14.04 1.08
C THR A 63 -9.90 14.40 0.72
N ARG A 64 -8.99 13.44 0.83
CA ARG A 64 -7.58 13.59 0.44
C ARG A 64 -7.25 12.62 -0.67
N MET A 65 -6.29 13.00 -1.50
CA MET A 65 -5.70 12.15 -2.53
C MET A 65 -4.23 11.95 -2.19
N LEU A 66 -3.76 10.72 -2.31
CA LEU A 66 -2.40 10.32 -2.02
C LEU A 66 -1.93 9.43 -3.17
N ARG A 67 -0.86 9.82 -3.88
CA ARG A 67 -0.22 8.96 -4.88
C ARG A 67 1.05 8.38 -4.32
N THR A 68 1.17 7.06 -4.39
CA THR A 68 2.40 6.33 -4.04
C THR A 68 2.97 5.61 -5.26
N LYS A 69 4.29 5.40 -5.26
CA LYS A 69 5.02 4.61 -6.26
C LYS A 69 5.81 3.50 -5.56
N ILE A 70 5.84 2.30 -6.14
CA ILE A 70 6.76 1.26 -5.69
C ILE A 70 8.13 1.49 -6.33
N THR A 71 9.10 1.96 -5.57
CA THR A 71 10.41 2.38 -6.09
C THR A 71 11.48 1.31 -6.01
N ALA A 72 11.32 0.33 -5.11
CA ALA A 72 12.19 -0.85 -5.04
C ALA A 72 11.37 -2.09 -4.70
N MET A 73 11.83 -3.25 -5.22
CA MET A 73 11.21 -4.54 -4.96
C MET A 73 12.21 -5.68 -5.10
N LYS A 74 12.20 -6.59 -4.12
CA LYS A 74 12.81 -7.92 -4.16
C LYS A 74 11.76 -8.92 -3.67
N LYS A 75 11.25 -9.77 -4.57
CA LYS A 75 10.08 -10.62 -4.30
C LYS A 75 10.32 -11.51 -3.08
N ALA A 76 9.28 -11.62 -2.24
CA ALA A 76 9.29 -12.33 -0.95
C ALA A 76 10.24 -11.78 0.13
N GLU A 77 10.94 -10.67 -0.12
CA GLU A 77 11.91 -10.09 0.83
C GLU A 77 11.57 -8.65 1.21
N MET A 78 11.36 -7.77 0.23
CA MET A 78 11.07 -6.36 0.50
C MET A 78 10.41 -5.65 -0.69
N PHE A 79 9.63 -4.61 -0.39
CA PHE A 79 9.28 -3.55 -1.33
C PHE A 79 9.32 -2.21 -0.60
N ILE A 80 9.53 -1.13 -1.35
CA ILE A 80 9.49 0.25 -0.84
C ILE A 80 8.40 0.98 -1.60
N ASP A 81 7.44 1.54 -0.87
CA ASP A 81 6.49 2.51 -1.39
C ASP A 81 6.88 3.92 -0.94
N GLU A 82 6.83 4.88 -1.87
CA GLU A 82 7.11 6.29 -1.59
C GLU A 82 5.93 7.14 -2.02
N GLN A 83 5.49 8.04 -1.15
CA GLN A 83 4.53 9.07 -1.50
C GLN A 83 5.17 10.05 -2.48
N VAL A 84 4.57 10.18 -3.67
CA VAL A 84 5.03 11.10 -4.73
C VAL A 84 4.14 12.33 -4.88
N GLU A 85 2.89 12.29 -4.40
CA GLU A 85 1.95 13.42 -4.40
C GLU A 85 0.92 13.26 -3.26
N GLY A 86 0.50 14.35 -2.61
CA GLY A 86 -0.58 14.36 -1.61
C GLY A 86 -0.32 15.22 -0.38
#